data_AF-A0A9E1S1A5-F1
#
_entry.id   AF-A0A9E1S1A5-F1
#
_cell.length_a   1.000
_cell.length_b   1.000
_cell.length_c   1.000
_cell.angle_alpha   90.00
_cell.angle_beta   90.00
_cell.angle_gamma   90.00
#
_symmetry.space_group_name_H-M   'P 1'
#
loop_
_entity.id
_entity.type
_entity.pdbx_description
1 polymer ?
#
loop_
_entity_poly.entity_id
_entity_poly.type
_entity_poly.pdbx_seq_one_letter_code
_entity_poly.pdbx_strand_id
1 'polypeptide(L)'
;LVVLIVTSVAFTGLDDLDIGYSEELSNDILLSAESCAEEALIRLSRSSSYSGGSLTVGEAACTITVTGTPCGSCTIDVAAVGQTYTRNIQVGVTVTSGTIDITSWSEQP
;
A
#
# COMPACT_ATOMS: atom_id res chain seq x y z
N LEU A 1 20.77 28.57 33.76
CA LEU A 1 19.95 28.90 32.57
C LEU A 1 20.44 28.14 31.32
N VAL A 2 21.74 28.17 30.98
CA VAL A 2 22.30 27.38 29.86
C VAL A 2 22.03 25.86 29.96
N VAL A 3 22.16 25.26 31.15
CA VAL A 3 21.90 23.82 31.36
C VAL A 3 20.45 23.42 31.04
N LEU A 4 19.47 24.29 31.31
CA LEU A 4 18.05 24.01 31.02
C LEU A 4 17.76 24.10 29.52
N ILE A 5 18.47 24.95 28.80
CA ILE A 5 18.28 25.11 27.35
C ILE A 5 18.87 23.87 26.64
N VAL A 6 20.02 23.38 27.09
CA VAL A 6 20.71 22.20 26.49
C VAL A 6 19.89 20.91 26.65
N THR A 7 19.18 20.73 27.76
CA THR A 7 18.31 19.56 27.93
C THR A 7 17.11 19.59 26.98
N SER A 8 16.52 20.75 26.74
CA SER A 8 15.34 20.87 25.86
C SER A 8 15.67 20.56 24.39
N VAL A 9 16.81 21.03 23.88
CA VAL A 9 17.24 20.71 22.49
C VAL A 9 17.53 19.22 22.31
N ALA A 10 18.01 18.53 23.33
CA ALA A 10 18.24 17.08 23.28
C ALA A 10 16.92 16.29 23.21
N PHE A 11 15.86 16.74 23.89
CA PHE A 11 14.55 16.09 23.82
C PHE A 11 13.85 16.31 22.48
N THR A 12 13.94 17.52 21.90
CA THR A 12 13.39 17.78 20.56
C THR A 12 14.04 16.91 19.48
N GLY A 13 15.37 16.72 19.55
CA GLY A 13 16.07 15.86 18.58
C GLY A 13 15.71 14.37 18.68
N LEU A 14 15.22 13.89 19.83
CA LEU A 14 14.71 12.52 19.97
C LEU A 14 13.29 12.38 19.40
N ASP A 15 12.46 13.41 19.57
CA ASP A 15 11.11 13.47 19.01
C ASP A 15 11.15 13.47 17.48
N ASP A 16 12.07 14.24 16.88
CA ASP A 16 12.27 14.28 15.43
C ASP A 16 12.71 12.92 14.84
N LEU A 17 13.50 12.13 15.60
CA LEU A 17 13.94 10.79 15.19
C LEU A 17 12.79 9.77 15.22
N ASP A 18 11.93 9.84 16.24
CA ASP A 18 10.76 8.96 16.37
C ASP A 18 9.74 9.25 15.25
N ILE A 19 9.51 10.53 14.95
CA ILE A 19 8.66 10.98 13.83
C ILE A 19 9.20 10.42 12.51
N GLY A 20 10.49 10.62 12.22
CA GLY A 20 11.09 10.14 10.97
C GLY A 20 11.02 8.62 10.80
N TYR A 21 11.25 7.86 11.87
CA TYR A 21 11.14 6.40 11.86
C TYR A 21 9.68 5.94 11.63
N SER A 22 8.73 6.62 12.25
CA SER A 22 7.30 6.33 12.09
C SER A 22 6.81 6.58 10.65
N GLU A 23 7.32 7.64 10.00
CA GLU A 23 7.04 7.96 8.60
C GLU A 23 7.65 6.93 7.65
N GLU A 24 8.88 6.50 7.92
CA GLU A 24 9.58 5.46 7.14
C GLU A 24 8.81 4.14 7.17
N LEU A 25 8.45 3.64 8.35
CA LEU A 25 7.66 2.42 8.49
C LEU A 25 6.33 2.51 7.74
N SER A 26 5.66 3.66 7.87
CA SER A 26 4.41 3.93 7.16
C SER A 26 4.61 3.90 5.64
N ASN A 27 5.71 4.47 5.13
CA ASN A 27 6.05 4.49 3.71
C ASN A 27 6.36 3.08 3.18
N ASP A 28 7.07 2.27 3.94
CA ASP A 28 7.37 0.88 3.60
C ASP A 28 6.10 0.02 3.44
N ILE A 29 5.11 0.23 4.32
CA ILE A 29 3.81 -0.45 4.19
C ILE A 29 3.05 0.05 2.95
N LEU A 30 3.17 1.34 2.61
CA LEU A 30 2.55 1.89 1.39
C LEU A 30 3.18 1.28 0.14
N LEU A 31 4.51 1.22 0.06
CA LEU A 31 5.25 0.58 -1.04
C LEU A 31 4.88 -0.90 -1.18
N SER A 32 4.65 -1.58 -0.06
CA SER A 32 4.17 -2.95 -0.04
C SER A 32 2.75 -3.07 -0.62
N ALA A 33 1.84 -2.15 -0.29
CA ALA A 33 0.50 -2.09 -0.88
C ALA A 33 0.56 -1.83 -2.40
N GLU A 34 1.40 -0.90 -2.86
CA GLU A 34 1.59 -0.61 -4.28
C GLU A 34 2.10 -1.84 -5.04
N SER A 35 3.09 -2.54 -4.47
CA SER A 35 3.64 -3.78 -5.03
C SER A 35 2.57 -4.87 -5.19
N CYS A 36 1.63 -4.99 -4.23
CA CYS A 36 0.52 -5.91 -4.35
C CYS A 36 -0.49 -5.51 -5.43
N ALA A 37 -0.77 -4.21 -5.56
CA ALA A 37 -1.65 -3.70 -6.60
C ALA A 37 -1.05 -3.99 -7.99
N GLU A 38 0.26 -3.82 -8.15
CA GLU A 38 0.97 -4.19 -9.38
C GLU A 38 0.91 -5.70 -9.66
N GLU A 39 1.14 -6.55 -8.67
CA GLU A 39 1.00 -8.00 -8.83
C GLU A 39 -0.43 -8.40 -9.22
N ALA A 40 -1.45 -7.72 -8.68
CA ALA A 40 -2.84 -7.94 -9.07
C ALA A 40 -3.08 -7.59 -10.55
N LEU A 41 -2.54 -6.46 -11.02
CA LEU A 41 -2.59 -6.07 -12.43
C LEU A 41 -1.90 -7.11 -13.32
N ILE A 42 -0.70 -7.58 -12.94
CA ILE A 42 0.02 -8.62 -13.67
C ILE A 42 -0.82 -9.90 -13.76
N ARG A 43 -1.44 -10.34 -12.66
CA ARG A 43 -2.30 -11.54 -12.65
C ARG A 43 -3.55 -11.35 -13.50
N LEU A 44 -4.19 -10.18 -13.43
CA LEU A 44 -5.35 -9.86 -14.27
C LEU A 44 -5.02 -9.87 -15.75
N SER A 45 -3.81 -9.42 -16.14
CA SER A 45 -3.38 -9.43 -17.54
C SER A 45 -3.25 -10.85 -18.10
N ARG A 46 -2.91 -11.81 -17.23
CA ARG A 46 -2.78 -13.23 -17.57
C ARG A 46 -4.12 -13.95 -17.50
N SER A 47 -5.01 -13.53 -16.61
CA SER A 47 -6.31 -14.13 -16.38
C SER A 47 -7.32 -13.09 -15.90
N SER A 48 -8.28 -12.73 -16.76
CA SER A 48 -9.37 -11.82 -16.38
C SER A 48 -10.28 -12.37 -15.27
N SER A 49 -10.19 -13.68 -14.98
CA SER A 49 -10.91 -14.34 -13.89
C SER A 49 -10.16 -14.30 -12.54
N TYR A 50 -9.00 -13.64 -12.43
CA TYR A 50 -8.31 -13.50 -11.16
C TYR A 50 -9.15 -12.70 -10.16
N SER A 51 -9.49 -13.32 -9.02
CA SER A 51 -10.38 -12.74 -8.00
C SER A 51 -9.66 -12.19 -6.76
N GLY A 52 -8.32 -12.30 -6.71
CA GLY A 52 -7.53 -11.87 -5.57
C GLY A 52 -6.80 -13.02 -4.86
N GLY A 53 -6.35 -12.75 -3.64
CA GLY A 53 -5.58 -13.66 -2.79
C GLY A 53 -4.70 -12.89 -1.80
N SER A 54 -3.93 -13.61 -0.99
CA SER A 54 -2.98 -12.99 -0.07
C SER A 54 -1.55 -13.29 -0.48
N LEU A 55 -0.67 -12.32 -0.24
CA LEU A 55 0.77 -12.43 -0.45
C LEU A 55 1.51 -11.59 0.57
N THR A 56 2.78 -11.90 0.83
CA THR A 56 3.63 -11.12 1.72
C THR A 56 4.66 -10.38 0.89
N VAL A 57 4.74 -9.06 1.04
CA VAL A 57 5.79 -8.20 0.45
C VAL A 57 6.55 -7.56 1.60
N GLY A 58 7.86 -7.79 1.66
CA GLY A 58 8.68 -7.33 2.78
C GLY A 58 8.15 -7.86 4.11
N GLU A 59 7.84 -6.93 5.02
CA GLU A 59 7.24 -7.22 6.34
C GLU A 59 5.70 -7.11 6.36
N ALA A 60 5.07 -6.72 5.25
CA ALA A 60 3.63 -6.52 5.17
C ALA A 60 2.89 -7.77 4.68
N ALA A 61 1.84 -8.15 5.41
CA ALA A 61 0.85 -9.11 4.94
C ALA A 61 -0.19 -8.39 4.09
N CYS A 62 -0.31 -8.81 2.84
CA CYS A 62 -1.12 -8.12 1.85
C CYS A 62 -2.30 -8.98 1.40
N THR A 63 -3.49 -8.39 1.37
CA THR A 63 -4.71 -9.04 0.90
C THR A 63 -5.24 -8.27 -0.29
N ILE A 64 -5.38 -8.96 -1.41
CA ILE A 64 -5.90 -8.45 -2.68
C ILE A 64 -7.29 -9.04 -2.88
N THR A 65 -8.26 -8.20 -3.18
CA THR A 65 -9.60 -8.58 -3.58
C THR A 65 -9.92 -7.94 -4.92
N VAL A 66 -10.38 -8.72 -5.90
CA VAL A 66 -10.83 -8.18 -7.19
C VAL A 66 -12.33 -8.38 -7.31
N THR A 67 -13.07 -7.28 -7.45
CA THR A 67 -14.52 -7.28 -7.62
C THR A 67 -14.90 -7.00 -9.08
N GLY A 68 -15.99 -7.58 -9.56
CA GLY A 68 -16.40 -7.45 -10.97
C GLY A 68 -15.68 -8.41 -11.93
N THR A 69 -15.34 -9.61 -11.48
CA THR A 69 -14.74 -10.67 -12.31
C THR A 69 -15.81 -11.53 -13.02
N PRO A 70 -15.55 -12.07 -14.23
CA PRO A 70 -14.38 -11.85 -15.08
C PRO A 70 -14.25 -10.38 -15.49
N CYS A 71 -13.04 -9.83 -15.33
CA CYS A 71 -12.83 -8.39 -15.43
C CYS A 71 -13.06 -7.89 -16.87
N GLY A 72 -14.06 -7.02 -17.02
CA GLY A 72 -14.19 -6.09 -18.15
C GLY A 72 -14.05 -4.64 -17.67
N SER A 73 -14.74 -4.32 -16.57
CA SER A 73 -14.48 -3.17 -15.70
C SER A 73 -14.54 -3.69 -14.26
N CYS A 74 -13.41 -3.74 -13.58
CA CYS A 74 -13.27 -4.30 -12.24
C CYS A 74 -12.56 -3.32 -11.31
N THR A 75 -12.65 -3.61 -10.01
CA THR A 75 -11.94 -2.88 -8.96
C THR A 75 -11.03 -3.84 -8.23
N ILE A 76 -9.78 -3.42 -8.01
CA ILE A 76 -8.80 -4.10 -7.19
C ILE A 76 -8.73 -3.35 -5.86
N ASP A 77 -9.06 -4.04 -4.78
CA ASP A 77 -8.89 -3.55 -3.41
C ASP A 77 -7.71 -4.28 -2.78
N VAL A 78 -6.74 -3.51 -2.29
CA VAL A 78 -5.53 -4.00 -1.64
C VAL A 78 -5.49 -3.47 -0.22
N ALA A 79 -5.24 -4.36 0.74
CA ALA A 79 -4.94 -4.01 2.11
C ALA A 79 -3.58 -4.60 2.49
N ALA A 80 -2.58 -3.75 2.73
CA ALA A 80 -1.29 -4.14 3.28
C ALA A 80 -1.25 -3.82 4.77
N VAL A 81 -0.96 -4.84 5.57
CA VAL A 81 -0.92 -4.74 7.03
C VAL A 81 0.49 -5.12 7.49
N GLY A 82 1.19 -4.20 8.13
CA GLY A 82 2.49 -4.46 8.75
C GLY A 82 2.60 -3.77 10.10
N GLN A 83 3.11 -4.50 11.10
CA GLN A 83 3.22 -4.06 12.49
C GLN A 83 2.02 -3.21 12.98
N THR A 84 2.18 -1.88 13.03
CA THR A 84 1.19 -0.90 13.51
C THR A 84 0.47 -0.14 12.40
N TYR A 85 0.86 -0.30 11.13
CA TYR A 85 0.33 0.46 10.00
C TYR A 85 -0.48 -0.44 9.07
N THR A 86 -1.54 0.15 8.52
CA THR A 86 -2.33 -0.45 7.45
C THR A 86 -2.46 0.57 6.34
N ARG A 87 -2.17 0.13 5.11
CA ARG A 87 -2.29 0.96 3.90
C ARG A 87 -3.21 0.27 2.92
N ASN A 88 -4.19 1.02 2.45
CA ASN A 88 -5.22 0.51 1.57
C ASN A 88 -5.11 1.20 0.21
N ILE A 89 -5.15 0.45 -0.88
CA ILE A 89 -5.15 0.99 -2.24
C ILE A 89 -6.34 0.42 -2.99
N GLN A 90 -7.05 1.30 -3.67
CA GLN A 90 -8.10 0.92 -4.60
C GLN A 90 -7.69 1.34 -6.02
N VAL A 91 -7.78 0.38 -6.95
CA VAL A 91 -7.44 0.57 -8.35
C VAL A 91 -8.64 0.20 -9.22
N GLY A 92 -9.11 1.14 -10.03
CA GLY A 92 -10.09 0.89 -11.08
C GLY A 92 -9.40 0.41 -12.34
N VAL A 93 -9.91 -0.67 -12.94
CA VAL A 93 -9.28 -1.31 -14.09
C VAL A 93 -10.30 -1.71 -15.13
N THR A 94 -9.99 -1.48 -16.40
CA THR A 94 -10.70 -2.07 -17.53
C THR A 94 -9.81 -3.03 -18.30
N VAL A 95 -10.35 -4.19 -18.69
CA VAL A 95 -9.63 -5.21 -19.45
C VAL A 95 -10.34 -5.45 -20.77
N THR A 96 -9.68 -5.09 -21.87
CA THR A 96 -10.22 -5.25 -23.23
C THR A 96 -9.25 -6.08 -24.06
N SER A 97 -9.68 -7.27 -24.48
CA SER A 97 -8.87 -8.18 -25.32
C SER A 97 -7.47 -8.51 -24.76
N GLY A 98 -7.33 -8.58 -23.43
CA GLY A 98 -6.06 -8.88 -22.76
C GLY A 98 -5.17 -7.67 -22.49
N THR A 99 -5.56 -6.47 -22.95
CA THR A 99 -4.94 -5.21 -22.55
C THR A 99 -5.57 -4.69 -21.27
N ILE A 100 -4.74 -4.23 -20.35
CA ILE A 100 -5.16 -3.59 -19.09
C ILE A 100 -5.03 -2.08 -19.23
N ASP A 101 -6.12 -1.38 -18.91
CA ASP A 101 -6.15 0.07 -18.76
C ASP A 101 -6.52 0.41 -17.31
N ILE A 102 -5.69 1.21 -16.65
CA ILE A 102 -5.96 1.70 -15.29
C ILE A 102 -6.84 2.94 -15.41
N THR A 103 -8.03 2.89 -14.81
CA THR A 103 -9.01 3.99 -14.86
C THR A 103 -8.95 4.87 -13.61
N SER A 104 -8.52 4.32 -12.47
CA SER A 104 -8.30 5.08 -11.25
C SER A 104 -7.24 4.43 -10.37
N TRP A 105 -6.56 5.26 -9.56
CA TRP A 105 -5.64 4.81 -8.51
C TRP A 105 -5.80 5.74 -7.32
N SER A 106 -6.14 5.19 -6.15
CA SER A 106 -6.33 5.99 -4.94
C SER A 106 -5.93 5.20 -3.70
N GLU A 107 -5.09 5.80 -2.88
CA GLU A 107 -4.95 5.38 -1.48
C GLU A 107 -6.29 5.63 -0.76
N GLN A 108 -6.71 4.67 0.05
CA GLN A 108 -7.89 4.77 0.90
C GLN A 108 -7.47 5.00 2.35
N PRO A 109 -8.24 5.78 3.12
CA PRO A 109 -7.98 6.02 4.54
C PRO A 109 -8.12 4.76 5.41
#